data_AF-A0A4V0I6P5-F1
#
_entry.id   AF-A0A4V0I6P5-F1
#
_cell.length_a   1.000
_cell.length_b   1.000
_cell.length_c   1.000
_cell.angle_alpha   90.00
_cell.angle_beta   90.00
_cell.angle_gamma   90.00
#
_symmetry.space_group_name_H-M   'P 1'
#
loop_
_entity.id
_entity.type
_entity.pdbx_description
1 polymer ?
#
loop_
_entity_poly.entity_id
_entity_poly.type
_entity_poly.pdbx_seq_one_letter_code
_entity_poly.pdbx_strand_id
1 'polypeptide(L)'
;MVTLYVAGKKVDWADAGRVLADRTALAERIELRDESGQVVNRLRSESVARDDDPDWVKAITPEAIAEAQKGPFMTLDEYRKQADWR
;
A
#
# COMPACT_ATOMS: atom_id res chain seq x y z
N MET A 1 -7.56 5.22 22.85
CA MET A 1 -8.13 5.89 21.66
C MET A 1 -6.99 6.35 20.75
N VAL A 2 -7.18 6.50 19.43
CA VAL A 2 -6.14 7.01 18.52
C VAL A 2 -6.60 8.27 17.80
N THR A 3 -5.66 9.12 17.43
CA THR A 3 -5.89 10.40 16.74
C THR A 3 -5.17 10.39 15.39
N LEU A 4 -5.88 10.82 14.35
CA LEU A 4 -5.33 10.96 13.00
C LEU A 4 -4.55 12.27 12.86
N TYR A 5 -3.37 12.19 12.27
CA TYR A 5 -2.54 13.33 11.91
C TYR A 5 -2.18 13.27 10.43
N VAL A 6 -2.28 14.40 9.73
CA VAL A 6 -1.86 14.54 8.33
C VAL A 6 -0.89 15.71 8.24
N ALA A 7 0.31 15.46 7.72
CA ALA A 7 1.45 16.41 7.75
C ALA A 7 1.70 17.01 9.15
N GLY A 8 1.47 16.22 10.20
CA GLY A 8 1.64 16.65 11.59
C GLY A 8 0.50 17.51 12.16
N LYS A 9 -0.56 17.79 11.39
CA LYS A 9 -1.78 18.45 11.88
C LYS A 9 -2.79 17.43 12.36
N LYS A 10 -3.36 17.65 13.54
CA LYS A 10 -4.44 16.82 14.09
C LYS A 10 -5.70 16.97 13.23
N VAL A 11 -6.31 15.85 12.88
CA VAL A 11 -7.55 15.77 12.11
C VAL A 11 -8.68 15.28 13.03
N ASP A 12 -9.84 15.90 12.92
CA ASP A 12 -11.05 15.44 13.60
C ASP A 12 -11.56 14.14 12.97
N TRP A 13 -12.05 13.22 13.79
CA TRP A 13 -12.62 11.97 13.31
C TRP A 13 -13.83 12.16 12.39
N ALA A 14 -14.60 13.24 12.56
CA ALA A 14 -15.70 13.59 11.67
C ALA A 14 -15.21 13.91 10.23
N ASP A 15 -13.99 14.42 10.10
CA ASP A 15 -13.36 14.78 8.81
C ASP A 15 -12.47 13.67 8.24
N ALA A 16 -12.14 12.64 9.03
CA ALA A 16 -11.16 11.62 8.68
C ALA A 16 -11.48 10.92 7.34
N GLY A 17 -12.75 10.58 7.11
CA GLY A 17 -13.18 9.94 5.85
C GLY A 17 -12.95 10.82 4.62
N ARG A 18 -13.23 12.13 4.75
CA ARG A 18 -13.00 13.10 3.66
C ARG A 18 -11.52 13.27 3.37
N VAL A 19 -10.70 13.37 4.41
CA VAL A 19 -9.24 13.53 4.28
C VAL A 19 -8.61 12.28 3.66
N LEU A 20 -9.03 11.08 4.07
CA LEU A 20 -8.50 9.83 3.51
C LEU A 20 -8.97 9.56 2.08
N ALA A 21 -10.10 10.13 1.67
CA ALA A 21 -10.57 10.07 0.28
C ALA A 21 -9.82 11.05 -0.66
N ASP A 22 -9.17 12.07 -0.11
CA ASP A 22 -8.38 13.03 -0.88
C ASP A 22 -7.00 12.46 -1.22
N ARG A 23 -6.77 12.17 -2.50
CA ARG A 23 -5.50 11.64 -3.01
C ARG A 23 -4.31 12.54 -2.71
N THR A 24 -4.51 13.86 -2.58
CA THR A 24 -3.43 14.78 -2.24
C THR A 24 -3.03 14.67 -0.78
N ALA A 25 -3.98 14.44 0.13
CA ALA A 25 -3.70 14.19 1.54
C ALA A 25 -2.99 12.84 1.76
N LEU A 26 -3.25 11.84 0.93
CA LEU A 26 -2.54 10.55 0.93
C LEU A 26 -1.08 10.66 0.48
N ALA A 27 -0.72 11.70 -0.29
CA ALA A 27 0.68 11.98 -0.63
C ALA A 27 1.45 12.59 0.55
N GLU A 28 0.76 13.13 1.56
CA GLU A 28 1.36 13.67 2.76
C GLU A 28 1.59 12.58 3.82
N ARG A 29 2.39 12.90 4.84
CA ARG A 29 2.69 11.96 5.94
C ARG A 29 1.47 11.80 6.85
N ILE A 30 0.82 10.64 6.78
CA ILE A 30 -0.31 10.29 7.64
C ILE A 30 0.18 9.44 8.83
N GLU A 31 -0.14 9.89 10.04
CA GLU A 31 0.23 9.23 11.29
C GLU A 31 -1.00 8.99 12.17
N LEU A 32 -1.07 7.82 12.79
CA LEU A 32 -1.98 7.54 13.89
C LEU A 32 -1.20 7.63 15.18
N ARG A 33 -1.67 8.44 16.12
CA ARG A 33 -1.05 8.62 17.44
C ARG A 33 -1.96 8.20 18.56
N ASP A 34 -1.42 7.62 19.62
CA ASP A 34 -2.17 7.35 20.84
C ASP A 34 -2.35 8.61 21.70
N GLU A 35 -2.95 8.44 22.88
CA GLU A 35 -3.24 9.52 23.82
C GLU A 35 -1.98 10.15 24.44
N SER A 36 -0.86 9.42 24.46
CA SER A 36 0.45 9.96 24.88
C SER A 36 1.15 10.75 23.77
N GLY A 37 0.58 10.76 22.56
CA GLY A 37 1.16 11.36 21.37
C GLY A 37 2.19 10.48 20.66
N GLN A 38 2.35 9.22 21.08
CA GLN A 38 3.24 8.27 20.42
C GLN A 38 2.62 7.82 19.10
N VAL A 39 3.44 7.76 18.04
CA VAL A 39 3.01 7.22 16.75
C VAL A 39 2.85 5.70 16.86
N VAL A 40 1.60 5.25 16.77
CA VAL A 40 1.25 3.81 16.78
C VAL A 40 1.23 3.22 15.36
N ASN A 41 0.97 4.03 14.34
CA ASN A 41 1.02 3.60 12.95
C ASN A 41 1.30 4.77 11.99
N ARG A 42 1.86 4.46 10.81
CA ARG A 42 2.03 5.40 9.71
C ARG A 42 1.40 4.82 8.45
N LEU A 43 0.39 5.52 7.93
CA LEU A 43 -0.20 5.18 6.64
C LEU A 43 0.72 5.75 5.56
N ARG A 44 1.28 4.88 4.73
CA ARG A 44 1.92 5.28 3.48
C ARG A 44 0.89 5.06 2.39
N SER A 45 0.70 6.01 1.48
CA SER A 45 0.05 5.67 0.22
C SER A 45 0.87 4.54 -0.41
N GLU A 46 0.19 3.54 -0.97
CA GLU A 46 0.85 2.51 -1.75
C GLU A 46 1.77 3.19 -2.74
N SER A 47 3.03 2.74 -2.75
CA SER A 47 4.10 3.34 -3.53
C SER A 47 3.64 3.45 -4.98
N VAL A 48 3.34 4.66 -5.42
CA VAL A 48 3.35 4.97 -6.84
C VAL A 48 4.81 4.74 -7.24
N ALA A 49 5.05 3.74 -8.10
CA ALA A 49 6.38 3.46 -8.61
C ALA A 49 7.00 4.77 -9.09
N ARG A 50 8.19 5.09 -8.59
CA ARG A 50 8.88 6.33 -8.90
C ARG A 50 9.56 6.21 -10.26
N ASP A 51 9.85 7.34 -10.88
CA ASP A 51 10.55 7.36 -12.18
C ASP A 51 11.95 6.72 -12.11
N ASP A 52 12.58 6.68 -10.93
CA ASP A 52 13.88 6.04 -10.69
C ASP A 52 13.78 4.56 -10.28
N ASP A 53 12.58 4.01 -10.12
CA ASP A 53 12.43 2.59 -9.78
C ASP A 53 12.82 1.68 -10.96
N PRO A 54 13.35 0.47 -10.68
CA PRO A 54 13.60 -0.54 -11.70
C PRO A 54 12.34 -0.88 -12.50
N ASP A 55 12.50 -1.22 -13.77
CA ASP A 55 11.36 -1.51 -14.68
C ASP A 55 10.44 -2.62 -14.16
N TRP A 56 10.98 -3.60 -13.45
CA TRP A 56 10.19 -4.67 -12.85
C TRP A 56 9.26 -4.18 -11.73
N VAL A 57 9.62 -3.11 -11.00
CA VAL A 57 8.76 -2.49 -9.98
C VAL A 57 7.64 -1.71 -10.66
N LYS A 58 7.97 -0.95 -11.71
CA LYS A 58 7.00 -0.20 -12.52
C LYS A 58 5.98 -1.12 -13.21
N ALA A 59 6.38 -2.36 -13.51
CA ALA A 59 5.51 -3.38 -14.08
C ALA A 59 4.50 -3.97 -13.08
N ILE A 60 4.67 -3.76 -11.75
CA ILE A 60 3.73 -4.23 -10.72
C ILE A 60 2.58 -3.21 -10.61
N THR A 61 1.70 -3.21 -11.61
CA THR A 61 0.47 -2.41 -11.57
C THR A 61 -0.72 -3.22 -11.04
N PRO A 62 -1.77 -2.58 -10.49
CA PRO A 62 -3.00 -3.28 -10.11
C PRO A 62 -3.59 -4.12 -11.25
N GLU A 63 -3.50 -3.65 -12.49
CA GLU A 63 -3.95 -4.35 -13.69
C GLU A 63 -3.09 -5.60 -13.96
N ALA A 64 -1.77 -5.49 -13.83
CA ALA A 64 -0.86 -6.62 -13.99
C ALA A 64 -1.09 -7.69 -12.89
N ILE A 65 -1.36 -7.25 -11.64
CA ILE A 65 -1.74 -8.14 -10.54
C ILE A 65 -3.07 -8.83 -10.84
N ALA A 66 -4.08 -8.08 -11.28
CA ALA A 66 -5.39 -8.65 -11.62
C ALA A 66 -5.30 -9.64 -12.78
N GLU A 67 -4.45 -9.41 -13.77
CA GLU A 67 -4.20 -10.34 -14.87
C GLU A 67 -3.44 -11.59 -14.39
N ALA A 68 -2.41 -11.43 -13.57
CA ALA A 68 -1.70 -12.54 -12.95
C ALA A 68 -2.63 -13.42 -12.09
N GLN A 69 -3.67 -12.84 -11.49
CA GLN A 69 -4.68 -13.55 -10.71
C GLN A 69 -5.68 -14.37 -11.53
N LYS A 70 -5.82 -14.10 -12.84
CA LYS A 70 -6.69 -14.89 -13.74
C LYS A 70 -6.00 -16.13 -14.29
N GLY A 71 -4.67 -16.18 -14.23
CA GLY A 71 -3.89 -17.32 -14.68
C GLY A 71 -4.08 -18.54 -13.76
N PRO A 72 -3.82 -19.76 -14.26
CA PRO A 72 -3.73 -20.92 -13.39
C PRO A 72 -2.57 -20.71 -12.41
N PHE A 73 -2.88 -20.59 -11.13
CA PHE A 73 -1.87 -20.64 -10.09
C PHE A 73 -1.39 -22.08 -9.98
N MET A 74 -0.13 -22.32 -10.36
CA MET A 74 0.52 -23.57 -10.03
C MET A 74 0.83 -23.58 -8.54
N THR A 75 0.48 -24.68 -7.90
CA THR A 75 1.00 -25.02 -6.57
C THR A 75 2.51 -25.17 -6.62
N LEU A 76 3.17 -25.01 -5.47
CA LEU A 76 4.62 -25.20 -5.35
C LEU A 76 5.08 -26.58 -5.88
N ASP A 77 4.24 -27.61 -5.70
CA ASP A 77 4.52 -28.97 -6.17
C ASP A 77 4.38 -29.11 -7.69
N GLU A 78 3.45 -28.39 -8.32
CA GLU A 78 3.33 -28.35 -9.78
C GLU A 78 4.51 -27.63 -10.44
N TYR A 79 4.97 -26.53 -9.82
CA TYR A 79 6.15 -25.81 -10.29
C TYR A 79 7.42 -26.67 -10.20
N ARG A 80 7.60 -27.41 -9.10
CA ARG A 80 8.71 -28.35 -8.93
C ARG A 80 8.72 -29.45 -9.99
N LYS A 81 7.56 -30.07 -10.25
CA LYS A 81 7.43 -31.10 -11.29
C LYS A 81 7.75 -30.57 -12.68
N GLN A 82 7.38 -29.33 -12.99
CA GLN A 82 7.72 -28.70 -14.27
C GLN A 82 9.22 -28.36 -14.38
N ALA A 83 9.84 -27.92 -13.28
CA ALA A 83 11.27 -27.60 -13.23
C ALA A 83 12.16 -28.85 -13.34
N ASP A 84 11.75 -29.97 -12.73
CA ASP A 84 12.45 -31.27 -12.79
C ASP A 84 12.24 -32.03 -14.12
N TRP A 85 11.39 -31.53 -15.03
CA TRP A 85 11.16 -32.08 -16.38
C TRP A 85 12.06 -31.45 -17.45
N ARG A 86 13.01 -30.60 -17.06
CA ARG A 86 14.09 -30.07 -17.92
C ARG A 86 15.44 -30.64 -17.52
#